data_AF-R7FUY6-F1
#
_entry.id   AF-R7FUY6-F1
#
_cell.length_a   1.000
_cell.length_b   1.000
_cell.length_c   1.000
_cell.angle_alpha   90.00
_cell.angle_beta   90.00
_cell.angle_gamma   90.00
#
_symmetry.space_group_name_H-M   'P 1'
#
loop_
_entity.id
_entity.type
_entity.pdbx_description
1 polymer ?
#
loop_
_entity_poly.entity_id
_entity_poly.type
_entity_poly.pdbx_seq_one_letter_code
_entity_poly.pdbx_strand_id
1 'polypeptide(L)'
;MDNNEEIMIGESAGDESERKDKRREGIYDWIEVFTAAVTIVVIMLSFIMRIATVRGHSMDNTLSDGQVLIMSDMFYTPKQGDIIVVQQNGGYFESPLVKRVIATGGQKLHIDFTNWEVTVDGKLIDEEYVKRGIPGVSMDKEEYYSVYSSYFDETGSITIPEGYLFVMGDNRNESSDSRSIYVGLVRENEVLGKVVFSLLPLSKLGVVKSAG
;
A
#
# COMPACT_ATOMS: atom_id res chain seq x y z
N MET A 1 -32.51 -45.86 -68.31
CA MET A 1 -33.30 -45.95 -67.08
C MET A 1 -32.34 -46.56 -66.07
N ASP A 2 -31.65 -45.83 -65.21
CA ASP A 2 -31.91 -44.49 -64.69
C ASP A 2 -30.63 -43.70 -64.45
N ASN A 3 -30.79 -42.39 -64.60
CA ASN A 3 -29.86 -41.35 -64.21
C ASN A 3 -29.73 -41.35 -62.67
N ASN A 4 -28.52 -41.24 -62.16
CA ASN A 4 -28.30 -40.62 -60.86
C ASN A 4 -27.23 -39.55 -61.05
N GLU A 5 -27.71 -38.31 -61.17
CA GLU A 5 -26.89 -37.11 -61.23
C GLU A 5 -26.15 -36.94 -59.90
N GLU A 6 -24.83 -36.82 -60.01
CA GLU A 6 -23.98 -36.20 -59.00
C GLU A 6 -24.47 -34.76 -58.76
N ILE A 7 -25.14 -34.53 -57.63
CA ILE A 7 -25.32 -33.17 -57.12
C ILE A 7 -24.02 -32.79 -56.38
N MET A 8 -23.04 -32.35 -57.16
CA MET A 8 -21.89 -31.60 -56.65
C MET A 8 -22.38 -30.20 -56.29
N ILE A 9 -22.79 -30.01 -55.03
CA ILE A 9 -23.05 -28.67 -54.47
C ILE A 9 -21.69 -27.98 -54.36
N GLY A 10 -21.33 -27.21 -55.39
CA GLY A 10 -20.16 -26.34 -55.35
C GLY A 10 -20.31 -25.33 -54.22
N GLU A 11 -19.38 -25.38 -53.27
CA GLU A 11 -19.18 -24.35 -52.26
C GLU A 11 -18.88 -23.04 -53.01
N SER A 12 -19.90 -22.18 -53.12
CA SER A 12 -19.83 -20.94 -53.90
C SER A 12 -18.79 -20.00 -53.30
N ALA A 13 -17.95 -19.40 -54.14
CA ALA A 13 -16.92 -18.42 -53.76
C ALA A 13 -17.47 -17.24 -52.91
N GLY A 14 -18.79 -16.99 -52.95
CA GLY A 14 -19.46 -16.00 -52.10
C GLY A 14 -19.56 -16.41 -50.62
N ASP A 15 -19.69 -17.70 -50.31
CA ASP A 15 -19.74 -18.20 -48.91
C ASP A 15 -18.33 -18.20 -48.29
N GLU A 16 -17.28 -18.46 -49.10
CA GLU A 16 -15.89 -18.31 -48.66
C GLU A 16 -15.47 -16.84 -48.44
N SER A 17 -15.92 -15.90 -49.28
CA SER A 17 -15.61 -14.47 -49.11
C SER A 17 -16.34 -13.89 -47.90
N GLU A 18 -17.63 -14.19 -47.74
CA GLU A 18 -18.39 -13.77 -46.55
C GLU A 18 -17.82 -14.38 -45.26
N ARG A 19 -17.39 -15.65 -45.28
CA ARG A 19 -16.72 -16.26 -44.13
C ARG A 19 -15.38 -15.60 -43.84
N LYS A 20 -14.59 -15.25 -44.85
CA LYS A 20 -13.31 -14.54 -44.66
C LYS A 20 -13.50 -13.14 -44.09
N ASP A 21 -14.51 -12.41 -44.55
CA ASP A 21 -14.78 -11.06 -44.06
C ASP A 21 -15.34 -11.08 -42.64
N LYS A 22 -16.30 -11.96 -42.32
CA LYS A 22 -16.78 -12.15 -40.93
C LYS A 22 -15.67 -12.60 -39.98
N ARG A 23 -14.73 -13.42 -40.47
CA ARG A 23 -13.58 -13.91 -39.67
C ARG A 23 -12.49 -12.84 -39.51
N ARG A 24 -12.31 -11.93 -40.48
CA ARG A 24 -11.42 -10.76 -40.37
C ARG A 24 -11.99 -9.73 -39.41
N GLU A 25 -13.28 -9.40 -39.53
CA GLU A 25 -14.00 -8.51 -38.61
C GLU A 25 -13.89 -9.02 -37.17
N GLY A 26 -14.16 -10.31 -36.94
CA GLY A 26 -13.99 -10.90 -35.59
C GLY A 26 -12.57 -10.79 -35.04
N ILE A 27 -11.53 -10.93 -35.87
CA ILE A 27 -10.13 -10.76 -35.42
C ILE A 27 -9.82 -9.30 -35.08
N TYR A 28 -10.35 -8.32 -35.84
CA TYR A 28 -10.17 -6.90 -35.53
C TYR A 28 -10.84 -6.52 -34.21
N ASP A 29 -12.05 -7.01 -33.94
CA ASP A 29 -12.74 -6.79 -32.66
C ASP A 29 -11.92 -7.31 -31.47
N TRP A 30 -11.37 -8.53 -31.58
CA TRP A 30 -10.50 -9.09 -30.54
C TRP A 30 -9.20 -8.30 -30.35
N ILE A 31 -8.60 -7.80 -31.44
CA ILE A 31 -7.40 -6.95 -31.38
C ILE A 31 -7.73 -5.60 -30.73
N GLU A 32 -8.86 -4.99 -31.04
CA GLU A 32 -9.30 -3.73 -30.43
C GLU A 32 -9.48 -3.89 -28.92
N VAL A 33 -10.21 -4.91 -28.48
CA VAL A 33 -10.41 -5.21 -27.05
C VAL A 33 -9.08 -5.48 -26.35
N PHE A 34 -8.20 -6.27 -26.98
CA PHE A 34 -6.88 -6.56 -26.44
C PHE A 34 -6.04 -5.29 -26.31
N THR A 35 -6.02 -4.46 -27.36
CA THR A 35 -5.28 -3.19 -27.37
C THR A 35 -5.79 -2.25 -26.29
N ALA A 36 -7.12 -2.08 -26.20
CA ALA A 36 -7.74 -1.28 -25.16
C ALA A 36 -7.38 -1.77 -23.75
N ALA A 37 -7.43 -3.09 -23.51
CA ALA A 37 -7.04 -3.69 -22.24
C ALA A 37 -5.57 -3.40 -21.89
N VAL A 38 -4.65 -3.58 -22.84
CA VAL A 38 -3.22 -3.26 -22.64
C VAL A 38 -3.02 -1.78 -22.38
N THR A 39 -3.67 -0.89 -23.12
CA THR A 39 -3.59 0.57 -22.91
C THR A 39 -4.06 0.94 -21.51
N ILE A 40 -5.18 0.39 -21.04
CA ILE A 40 -5.67 0.62 -19.67
C ILE A 40 -4.64 0.16 -18.64
N VAL A 41 -4.08 -1.04 -18.80
CA VAL A 41 -3.05 -1.57 -17.89
C VAL A 41 -1.80 -0.66 -17.88
N VAL A 42 -1.35 -0.19 -19.04
CA VAL A 42 -0.21 0.73 -19.13
C VAL A 42 -0.49 2.05 -18.43
N ILE A 43 -1.68 2.63 -18.60
CA ILE A 43 -2.09 3.87 -17.91
C ILE A 43 -2.12 3.62 -16.40
N MET A 44 -2.71 2.50 -15.96
CA MET A 44 -2.77 2.15 -14.54
C MET A 44 -1.38 2.02 -13.93
N LEU A 45 -0.45 1.31 -14.58
CA LEU A 45 0.90 1.10 -14.06
C LEU A 45 1.83 2.32 -14.22
N SER A 46 1.52 3.23 -15.13
CA SER A 46 2.32 4.43 -15.37
C SER A 46 1.91 5.59 -14.47
N PHE A 47 0.62 5.72 -14.16
CA PHE A 47 0.08 6.92 -13.49
C PHE A 47 -0.67 6.64 -12.18
N ILE A 48 -1.16 5.43 -11.94
CA ILE A 48 -2.09 5.16 -10.83
C ILE A 48 -1.45 4.28 -9.77
N MET A 49 -0.67 3.29 -10.20
CA MET A 49 -0.11 2.24 -9.35
C MET A 49 1.40 2.25 -9.46
N ARG A 50 2.07 2.14 -8.33
CA ARG A 50 3.52 1.97 -8.24
C ARG A 50 3.81 0.67 -7.50
N ILE A 51 4.88 -0.01 -7.90
CA ILE A 51 5.33 -1.25 -7.25
C ILE A 51 6.51 -0.93 -6.33
N ALA A 52 6.45 -1.42 -5.10
CA ALA A 52 7.52 -1.32 -4.11
C ALA A 52 7.82 -2.71 -3.54
N THR A 53 9.03 -2.91 -3.02
CA THR A 53 9.41 -4.13 -2.30
C THR A 53 9.73 -3.78 -0.86
N VAL A 54 9.14 -4.51 0.09
CA VAL A 54 9.44 -4.36 1.52
C VAL A 54 10.88 -4.81 1.76
N ARG A 55 11.63 -3.96 2.47
CA ARG A 55 12.97 -4.27 2.94
C ARG A 55 13.03 -4.07 4.45
N GLY A 56 13.46 -5.11 5.17
CA GLY A 56 13.58 -5.12 6.63
C GLY A 56 12.31 -5.58 7.35
N HIS A 57 12.37 -5.53 8.68
CA HIS A 57 11.45 -6.24 9.59
C HIS A 57 10.48 -5.33 10.35
N SER A 58 10.51 -4.02 10.10
CA SER A 58 9.73 -3.02 10.85
C SER A 58 8.21 -3.18 10.73
N MET A 59 7.74 -3.85 9.69
CA MET A 59 6.31 -4.12 9.44
C MET A 59 5.96 -5.60 9.63
N ASP A 60 6.88 -6.40 10.17
CA ASP A 60 6.61 -7.80 10.50
C ASP A 60 5.33 -7.88 11.34
N ASN A 61 4.53 -8.93 11.11
CA ASN A 61 3.12 -9.13 11.49
C ASN A 61 2.11 -8.73 10.42
N THR A 62 2.38 -7.67 9.65
CA THR A 62 1.50 -7.24 8.55
C THR A 62 2.14 -7.46 7.20
N LEU A 63 3.38 -7.02 7.02
CA LEU A 63 4.13 -7.10 5.78
C LEU A 63 5.50 -7.72 6.05
N SER A 64 5.82 -8.81 5.36
CA SER A 64 7.10 -9.51 5.53
C SER A 64 8.18 -8.94 4.61
N ASP A 65 9.45 -9.09 5.02
CA ASP A 65 10.59 -8.78 4.16
C ASP A 65 10.48 -9.49 2.79
N GLY A 66 10.84 -8.78 1.72
CA GLY A 66 10.75 -9.26 0.35
C GLY A 66 9.34 -9.24 -0.26
N GLN A 67 8.31 -8.85 0.49
CA GLN A 67 6.95 -8.75 -0.04
C GLN A 67 6.85 -7.63 -1.08
N VAL A 68 6.21 -7.91 -2.21
CA VAL A 68 5.98 -6.95 -3.30
C VAL A 68 4.62 -6.30 -3.11
N LEU A 69 4.62 -4.98 -3.03
CA LEU A 69 3.46 -4.16 -2.75
C LEU A 69 3.09 -3.30 -3.96
N ILE A 70 1.80 -3.06 -4.10
CA ILE A 70 1.25 -2.04 -4.97
C ILE A 70 0.77 -0.89 -4.10
N MET A 71 1.20 0.31 -4.44
CA MET A 71 0.80 1.55 -3.79
C MET A 71 0.20 2.54 -4.78
N SER A 72 -0.59 3.48 -4.28
CA SER A 72 -1.19 4.57 -5.06
C SER A 72 -1.13 5.90 -4.29
N ASP A 73 -0.84 6.98 -5.00
CA ASP A 73 -0.82 8.37 -4.54
C ASP A 73 -1.96 9.22 -5.13
N MET A 74 -2.79 8.64 -6.01
CA MET A 74 -3.82 9.36 -6.74
C MET A 74 -4.90 9.94 -5.80
N PHE A 75 -4.92 11.27 -5.67
CA PHE A 75 -5.82 12.04 -4.79
C PHE A 75 -5.84 11.52 -3.35
N TYR A 76 -4.68 11.06 -2.87
CA TYR A 76 -4.56 10.45 -1.57
C TYR A 76 -4.23 11.48 -0.49
N THR A 77 -5.00 11.45 0.61
CA THR A 77 -4.67 12.15 1.85
C THR A 77 -4.43 11.10 2.93
N PRO A 78 -3.28 11.13 3.63
CA PRO A 78 -2.97 10.20 4.70
C PRO A 78 -4.03 10.20 5.80
N LYS A 79 -4.44 9.01 6.23
CA LYS A 79 -5.38 8.82 7.33
C LYS A 79 -4.78 7.89 8.37
N GLN A 80 -5.21 8.07 9.62
CA GLN A 80 -4.89 7.16 10.70
C GLN A 80 -5.14 5.70 10.28
N GLY A 81 -4.16 4.84 10.58
CA GLY A 81 -4.16 3.41 10.33
C GLY A 81 -3.80 2.98 8.90
N ASP A 82 -3.58 3.92 7.97
CA ASP A 82 -3.06 3.61 6.65
C ASP A 82 -1.61 3.13 6.71
N ILE A 83 -1.25 2.20 5.83
CA ILE A 83 0.15 1.84 5.59
C ILE A 83 0.63 2.63 4.38
N ILE A 84 1.70 3.39 4.57
CA ILE A 84 2.23 4.32 3.57
C ILE A 84 3.71 4.02 3.31
N VAL A 85 4.15 4.41 2.13
CA VAL A 85 5.57 4.44 1.77
C VAL A 85 6.04 5.89 1.80
N VAL A 86 7.11 6.17 2.51
CA VAL A 86 7.63 7.53 2.73
C VAL A 86 9.10 7.61 2.37
N GLN A 87 9.52 8.73 1.79
CA GLN A 87 10.92 9.03 1.52
C GLN A 87 11.22 10.44 2.03
N GLN A 88 11.99 10.52 3.12
CA GLN A 88 12.37 11.81 3.70
C GLN A 88 13.47 12.45 2.85
N ASN A 89 13.27 13.70 2.45
CA ASN A 89 14.25 14.43 1.65
C ASN A 89 15.39 14.93 2.54
N GLY A 90 16.60 14.38 2.34
CA GLY A 90 17.73 14.67 3.22
C GLY A 90 17.60 14.03 4.61
N GLY A 91 16.73 13.03 4.76
CA GLY A 91 16.62 12.24 5.98
C GLY A 91 17.77 11.24 6.15
N TYR A 92 17.77 10.54 7.29
CA TYR A 92 18.81 9.55 7.61
C TYR A 92 18.78 8.33 6.67
N PHE A 93 17.59 7.95 6.22
CA PHE A 93 17.38 6.77 5.38
C PHE A 93 17.32 7.15 3.89
N GLU A 94 18.27 6.64 3.11
CA GLU A 94 18.30 6.83 1.66
C GLU A 94 17.23 6.02 0.91
N SER A 95 16.73 4.95 1.53
CA SER A 95 15.69 4.09 0.95
C SER A 95 14.31 4.42 1.51
N PRO A 96 13.23 4.26 0.73
CA PRO A 96 11.88 4.51 1.21
C PRO A 96 11.51 3.58 2.36
N LEU A 97 10.80 4.13 3.35
CA LEU A 97 10.33 3.43 4.52
C LEU A 97 8.86 3.07 4.36
N VAL A 98 8.49 1.85 4.72
CA VAL A 98 7.08 1.45 4.86
C VAL A 98 6.71 1.54 6.34
N LYS A 99 5.67 2.31 6.67
CA LYS A 99 5.19 2.52 8.04
C LYS A 99 3.68 2.69 8.08
N ARG A 100 3.08 2.53 9.25
CA ARG A 100 1.67 2.82 9.51
C ARG A 100 1.50 4.22 10.07
N VAL A 101 0.53 4.98 9.58
CA VAL A 101 0.11 6.27 10.13
C VAL A 101 -0.61 6.02 11.45
N ILE A 102 -0.11 6.62 12.53
CA ILE A 102 -0.70 6.49 13.87
C ILE A 102 -1.49 7.75 14.23
N ALA A 103 -0.98 8.93 13.88
CA ALA A 103 -1.67 10.19 14.07
C ALA A 103 -1.35 11.16 12.91
N THR A 104 -2.34 11.95 12.51
CA THR A 104 -2.23 13.00 11.49
C THR A 104 -2.19 14.39 12.13
N GLY A 105 -1.94 15.42 11.32
CA GLY A 105 -1.98 16.83 11.76
C GLY A 105 -3.22 17.17 12.59
N GLY A 106 -3.01 17.93 13.65
CA GLY A 106 -4.04 18.35 14.61
C GLY A 106 -4.38 17.33 15.70
N GLN A 107 -4.03 16.06 15.53
CA GLN A 107 -4.34 15.02 16.52
C GLN A 107 -3.38 15.03 17.71
N LYS A 108 -3.88 14.63 18.88
CA LYS A 108 -3.12 14.50 20.12
C LYS A 108 -2.73 13.05 20.36
N LEU A 109 -1.44 12.75 20.36
CA LEU A 109 -0.87 11.41 20.53
C LEU A 109 -0.27 11.23 21.93
N HIS A 110 -0.61 10.13 22.58
CA HIS A 110 0.02 9.64 23.80
C HIS A 110 0.44 8.17 23.63
N ILE A 111 1.60 7.81 24.18
CA ILE A 111 2.13 6.44 24.14
C ILE A 111 2.48 6.01 25.56
N ASP A 112 1.81 4.97 26.06
CA ASP A 112 2.21 4.25 27.26
C ASP A 112 3.17 3.12 26.89
N PHE A 113 4.46 3.38 27.10
CA PHE A 113 5.53 2.43 26.82
C PHE A 113 5.51 1.21 27.76
N THR A 114 4.86 1.30 28.92
CA THR A 114 4.76 0.22 29.90
C THR A 114 3.69 -0.78 29.47
N ASN A 115 2.51 -0.29 29.12
CA ASN A 115 1.35 -1.12 28.75
C ASN A 115 1.23 -1.36 27.23
N TRP A 116 2.09 -0.75 26.42
CA TRP A 116 2.03 -0.81 24.94
C TRP A 116 0.71 -0.28 24.40
N GLU A 117 0.22 0.79 25.02
CA GLU A 117 -1.03 1.45 24.64
C GLU A 117 -0.71 2.74 23.91
N VAL A 118 -1.39 2.94 22.79
CA VAL A 118 -1.30 4.17 22.01
C VAL A 118 -2.67 4.82 22.02
N THR A 119 -2.73 6.09 22.40
CA THR A 119 -3.97 6.85 22.50
C THR A 119 -3.89 8.03 21.55
N VAL A 120 -4.92 8.23 20.74
CA VAL A 120 -5.05 9.37 19.83
C VAL A 120 -6.36 10.09 20.10
N ASP A 121 -6.29 11.40 20.33
CA ASP A 121 -7.42 12.25 20.71
C ASP A 121 -8.20 11.70 21.93
N GLY A 122 -7.47 11.15 22.90
CA GLY A 122 -8.03 10.55 24.12
C GLY A 122 -8.68 9.18 23.93
N LYS A 123 -8.60 8.58 22.73
CA LYS A 123 -9.11 7.23 22.45
C LYS A 123 -7.96 6.25 22.27
N LEU A 124 -8.00 5.14 23.01
CA LEU A 124 -7.12 4.01 22.80
C LEU A 124 -7.36 3.47 21.38
N ILE A 125 -6.31 3.39 20.56
CA ILE A 125 -6.42 2.86 19.20
C ILE A 125 -6.39 1.33 19.22
N ASP A 126 -7.15 0.71 18.31
CA ASP A 126 -7.12 -0.74 18.16
C ASP A 126 -5.91 -1.17 17.32
N GLU A 127 -5.10 -2.06 17.90
CA GLU A 127 -3.80 -2.45 17.36
C GLU A 127 -3.65 -3.97 17.28
N GLU A 128 -4.68 -4.68 16.79
CA GLU A 128 -4.62 -6.13 16.56
C GLU A 128 -3.43 -6.55 15.66
N TYR A 129 -2.93 -5.64 14.84
CA TYR A 129 -1.77 -5.84 13.97
C TYR A 129 -0.41 -5.83 14.71
N VAL A 130 -0.38 -5.36 15.96
CA VAL A 130 0.83 -5.33 16.78
C VAL A 130 0.91 -6.58 17.64
N LYS A 131 1.96 -7.38 17.47
CA LYS A 131 2.29 -8.41 18.46
C LYS A 131 3.00 -7.77 19.64
N ARG A 132 2.23 -7.44 20.67
CA ARG A 132 2.77 -6.98 21.96
C ARG A 132 3.67 -8.08 22.54
N GLY A 133 4.83 -7.68 23.05
CA GLY A 133 5.87 -8.58 23.52
C GLY A 133 5.49 -9.39 24.77
N ILE A 134 6.45 -10.19 25.24
CA ILE A 134 6.37 -10.96 26.50
C ILE A 134 5.91 -10.03 27.63
N PRO A 135 4.95 -10.44 28.48
CA PRO A 135 4.52 -9.65 29.63
C PRO A 135 5.71 -9.14 30.46
N GLY A 136 5.79 -7.83 30.69
CA GLY A 136 6.87 -7.18 31.44
C GLY A 136 8.00 -6.60 30.58
N VAL A 137 7.98 -6.77 29.25
CA VAL A 137 8.88 -6.05 28.33
C VAL A 137 8.20 -4.76 27.88
N SER A 138 8.78 -3.60 28.20
CA SER A 138 8.28 -2.29 27.74
C SER A 138 8.76 -1.99 26.30
N MET A 139 8.06 -1.08 25.62
CA MET A 139 8.59 -0.45 24.40
C MET A 139 9.82 0.40 24.76
N ASP A 140 10.78 0.52 23.84
CA ASP A 140 11.87 1.47 24.00
C ASP A 140 11.30 2.91 23.97
N LYS A 141 11.65 3.67 25.01
CA LYS A 141 11.18 5.04 25.23
C LYS A 141 12.30 6.08 25.18
N GLU A 142 13.56 5.67 25.30
CA GLU A 142 14.65 6.64 25.55
C GLU A 142 14.76 7.66 24.42
N GLU A 143 14.75 7.17 23.18
CA GLU A 143 14.82 8.02 22.00
C GLU A 143 13.58 8.90 21.85
N TYR A 144 12.37 8.35 22.08
CA TYR A 144 11.12 9.12 22.01
C TYR A 144 11.13 10.31 22.98
N TYR A 145 11.52 10.09 24.23
CA TYR A 145 11.60 11.16 25.22
C TYR A 145 12.70 12.17 24.87
N SER A 146 13.82 11.72 24.29
CA SER A 146 14.88 12.63 23.82
C SER A 146 14.39 13.56 22.70
N VAL A 147 13.52 13.08 21.82
CA VAL A 147 13.01 13.83 20.66
C VAL A 147 11.85 14.74 21.06
N TYR A 148 10.94 14.26 21.92
CA TYR A 148 9.64 14.90 22.13
C TYR A 148 9.41 15.49 23.52
N SER A 149 10.34 15.35 24.48
CA SER A 149 10.14 15.85 25.85
C SER A 149 9.76 17.33 25.94
N SER A 150 10.28 18.17 25.04
CA SER A 150 9.93 19.60 24.98
C SER A 150 8.57 19.89 24.34
N TYR A 151 7.96 18.91 23.69
CA TYR A 151 6.66 18.99 23.02
C TYR A 151 5.53 18.37 23.84
N PHE A 152 5.85 17.69 24.94
CA PHE A 152 4.86 17.13 25.83
C PHE A 152 4.06 18.22 26.53
N ASP A 153 2.74 18.04 26.54
CA ASP A 153 1.87 18.77 27.43
C ASP A 153 1.87 18.19 28.85
N GLU A 154 1.02 18.72 29.72
CA GLU A 154 0.86 18.26 31.11
C GLU A 154 0.45 16.78 31.25
N THR A 155 -0.07 16.18 30.18
CA THR A 155 -0.48 14.76 30.13
C THR A 155 0.61 13.85 29.54
N GLY A 156 1.76 14.39 29.12
CA GLY A 156 2.78 13.63 28.41
C GLY A 156 2.38 13.29 26.97
N SER A 157 1.46 14.06 26.37
CA SER A 157 1.03 13.88 24.99
C SER A 157 1.68 14.91 24.08
N ILE A 158 1.85 14.58 22.80
CA ILE A 158 2.23 15.54 21.76
C ILE A 158 1.06 15.83 20.83
N THR A 159 0.92 17.08 20.40
CA THR A 159 0.03 17.44 19.29
C THR A 159 0.81 17.39 17.99
N ILE A 160 0.33 16.64 17.01
CA ILE A 160 0.97 16.55 15.70
C ILE A 160 0.72 17.86 14.94
N PRO A 161 1.76 18.57 14.47
CA PRO A 161 1.59 19.78 13.67
C PRO A 161 0.89 19.50 12.35
N GLU A 162 0.16 20.49 11.82
CA GLU A 162 -0.47 20.39 10.50
C GLU A 162 0.55 20.09 9.39
N GLY A 163 0.18 19.22 8.45
CA GLY A 163 1.05 18.77 7.36
C GLY A 163 2.12 17.75 7.78
N TYR A 164 2.06 17.26 9.01
CA TYR A 164 2.93 16.20 9.53
C TYR A 164 2.13 14.97 9.97
N LEU A 165 2.82 13.84 9.99
CA LEU A 165 2.33 12.53 10.38
C LEU A 165 3.25 11.95 11.46
N PHE A 166 2.65 11.27 12.43
CA PHE A 166 3.36 10.35 13.30
C PHE A 166 3.15 8.94 12.78
N VAL A 167 4.24 8.25 12.41
CA VAL A 167 4.21 6.92 11.83
C VAL A 167 4.96 5.92 12.69
N MET A 168 4.45 4.68 12.76
CA MET A 168 5.10 3.59 13.50
C MET A 168 5.16 2.32 12.65
N GLY A 169 6.16 1.49 12.91
CA GLY A 169 6.16 0.12 12.42
C GLY A 169 5.23 -0.77 13.23
N ASP A 170 4.67 -1.78 12.58
CA ASP A 170 3.83 -2.79 13.24
C ASP A 170 4.67 -3.73 14.12
N ASN A 171 5.96 -3.90 13.79
CA ASN A 171 6.95 -4.51 14.67
C ASN A 171 7.58 -3.44 15.58
N ARG A 172 6.84 -3.07 16.63
CA ARG A 172 7.15 -1.92 17.50
C ARG A 172 8.56 -1.88 18.07
N ASN A 173 9.14 -3.02 18.39
CA ASN A 173 10.47 -3.06 19.00
C ASN A 173 11.60 -3.16 17.97
N GLU A 174 11.31 -3.43 16.70
CA GLU A 174 12.31 -3.49 15.62
C GLU A 174 11.95 -2.54 14.48
N SER A 175 11.55 -1.33 14.84
CA SER A 175 11.17 -0.30 13.89
C SER A 175 11.81 1.03 14.24
N SER A 176 12.72 1.49 13.37
CA SER A 176 13.08 2.91 13.29
C SER A 176 11.93 3.66 12.64
N ASP A 177 11.18 4.40 13.44
CA ASP A 177 9.99 5.14 13.05
C ASP A 177 9.88 6.47 13.80
N SER A 178 8.73 7.14 13.81
CA SER A 178 8.61 8.48 14.38
C SER A 178 9.01 8.59 15.85
N ARG A 179 9.15 7.48 16.58
CA ARG A 179 9.71 7.50 17.94
C ARG A 179 11.21 7.79 17.99
N SER A 180 11.91 7.63 16.88
CA SER A 180 13.36 7.76 16.76
C SER A 180 13.76 9.12 16.19
N ILE A 181 14.94 9.62 16.58
CA ILE A 181 15.54 10.85 16.03
C ILE A 181 15.88 10.71 14.55
N TYR A 182 16.06 9.49 14.05
CA TYR A 182 16.41 9.23 12.65
C TYR A 182 15.22 9.42 11.70
N VAL A 183 13.98 9.34 12.21
CA VAL A 183 12.76 9.53 11.41
C VAL A 183 11.96 10.73 11.90
N GLY A 184 11.62 10.79 13.18
CA GLY A 184 10.77 11.83 13.75
C GLY A 184 9.43 11.97 13.02
N LEU A 185 8.86 13.17 13.03
CA LEU A 185 7.62 13.44 12.30
C LEU A 185 7.88 13.47 10.79
N VAL A 186 7.00 12.83 10.03
CA VAL A 186 7.09 12.74 8.56
C VAL A 186 6.19 13.79 7.94
N ARG A 187 6.65 14.50 6.91
CA ARG A 187 5.81 15.47 6.21
C ARG A 187 4.84 14.75 5.27
N GLU A 188 3.62 15.25 5.14
CA GLU A 188 2.63 14.67 4.22
C GLU A 188 3.12 14.65 2.75
N ASN A 189 3.93 15.62 2.35
CA ASN A 189 4.50 15.69 1.01
C ASN A 189 5.69 14.73 0.76
N GLU A 190 6.15 14.02 1.80
CA GLU A 190 7.17 12.96 1.70
C GLU A 190 6.53 11.57 1.50
N VAL A 191 5.20 11.51 1.48
CA VAL A 191 4.45 10.28 1.25
C VAL A 191 4.42 9.97 -0.25
N LEU A 192 5.01 8.82 -0.62
CA LEU A 192 5.03 8.32 -2.00
C LEU A 192 3.73 7.62 -2.41
N GLY A 193 2.91 7.21 -1.43
CA GLY A 193 1.60 6.61 -1.66
C GLY A 193 1.16 5.68 -0.53
N LYS A 194 -0.12 5.30 -0.58
CA LYS A 194 -0.73 4.29 0.28
C LYS A 194 -0.53 2.90 -0.30
N VAL A 195 -0.12 1.95 0.54
CA VAL A 195 -0.11 0.54 0.20
C VAL A 195 -1.55 0.02 0.13
N VAL A 196 -1.95 -0.46 -1.04
CA VAL A 196 -3.33 -0.94 -1.29
C VAL A 196 -3.40 -2.45 -1.49
N PHE A 197 -2.33 -3.05 -2.01
CA PHE A 197 -2.34 -4.46 -2.38
C PHE A 197 -0.97 -5.10 -2.19
N SER A 198 -0.98 -6.36 -1.77
CA SER A 198 0.19 -7.23 -1.71
C SER A 198 0.13 -8.18 -2.89
N LEU A 199 1.15 -8.14 -3.75
CA LEU A 199 1.21 -8.90 -4.99
C LEU A 199 1.97 -10.22 -4.83
N LEU A 200 3.11 -10.22 -4.13
CA LEU A 200 3.94 -11.40 -3.90
C LEU A 200 4.50 -11.43 -2.48
N PRO A 201 4.72 -12.61 -1.88
CA PRO A 201 4.48 -13.95 -2.45
C PRO A 201 2.97 -14.27 -2.60
N LEU A 202 2.61 -15.23 -3.46
CA LEU A 202 1.20 -15.58 -3.71
C LEU A 202 0.44 -16.03 -2.44
N SER A 203 1.15 -16.56 -1.44
CA SER A 203 0.59 -16.90 -0.13
C SER A 203 0.13 -15.69 0.69
N LYS A 204 0.56 -14.48 0.31
CA LYS A 204 0.22 -13.19 0.91
C LYS A 204 -0.48 -12.27 -0.10
N LEU A 205 -0.98 -12.82 -1.21
CA LEU A 205 -1.71 -12.06 -2.22
C LEU A 205 -3.02 -11.53 -1.64
N GLY A 206 -3.25 -10.22 -1.72
CA GLY A 206 -4.51 -9.65 -1.25
C GLY A 206 -4.47 -8.15 -0.96
N VAL A 207 -5.65 -7.60 -0.67
CA VAL A 207 -5.81 -6.20 -0.27
C VAL A 207 -5.19 -6.00 1.11
N VAL A 208 -4.35 -4.97 1.23
CA VAL A 208 -3.76 -4.58 2.51
C VAL A 208 -4.76 -3.70 3.25
N LYS A 209 -5.19 -4.12 4.44
CA LYS A 209 -6.18 -3.40 5.23
C LYS A 209 -5.54 -2.24 6.00
N SER A 210 -6.21 -1.10 5.98
CA SER A 210 -5.98 -0.05 6.99
C SER A 210 -6.54 -0.53 8.33
N ALA A 211 -5.86 -0.19 9.41
CA ALA A 211 -6.44 -0.32 10.75
C ALA A 211 -7.31 0.91 11.04
N GLY A 212 -8.27 0.81 11.95
CA GLY A 212 -9.16 1.90 12.30
C GLY A 212 -9.93 1.60 13.58
#